data_AF-A0A1B6JXA0-F1
#
_entry.id   AF-A0A1B6JXA0-F1
#
_cell.length_a   1.000
_cell.length_b   1.000
_cell.length_c   1.000
_cell.angle_alpha   90.00
_cell.angle_beta   90.00
_cell.angle_gamma   90.00
#
_symmetry.space_group_name_H-M   'P 1'
#
loop_
_entity.id
_entity.type
_entity.pdbx_description
1 polymer ?
#
loop_
_entity_poly.entity_id
_entity_poly.type
_entity_poly.pdbx_seq_one_letter_code
_entity_poly.pdbx_strand_id
1 'polypeptide(L)'
;YFNRMNLATKSTIHLDSRRVGNTVVTPQILRLLADINTEHTRNFNAGNPSAETIVKTTSDYWVVGRLSNAREFYVVIQHKNANLIEISDEVKRICDNELKSIFFHV
;
A
#
# COMPACT_ATOMS: atom_id res chain seq x y z
N TYR A 1 -0.40 -3.87 5.82
CA TYR A 1 -0.40 -2.72 6.75
C TYR A 1 0.53 -3.02 7.91
N PHE A 2 1.25 -2.02 8.42
CA PHE A 2 2.12 -2.10 9.59
C PHE A 2 2.04 -0.82 10.44
N ASN A 3 2.09 -0.98 11.76
CA ASN A 3 2.17 0.10 12.73
C ASN A 3 3.45 -0.02 13.54
N ARG A 4 4.34 0.97 13.42
CA ARG A 4 5.64 0.96 14.11
C ARG A 4 5.50 1.17 15.62
N MET A 5 4.45 1.85 16.08
CA MET A 5 4.29 2.18 17.51
C MET A 5 3.98 0.96 18.37
N ASN A 6 3.21 0.00 17.85
CA ASN A 6 2.80 -1.19 18.59
C ASN A 6 3.13 -2.49 17.85
N LEU A 7 3.93 -2.41 16.78
CA LEU A 7 4.34 -3.53 15.92
C LEU A 7 3.16 -4.33 15.34
N ALA A 8 1.97 -3.75 15.25
CA ALA A 8 0.80 -4.42 14.72
C ALA A 8 0.90 -4.54 13.19
N THR A 9 0.58 -5.73 12.68
CA THR A 9 0.43 -5.99 11.25
C THR A 9 -1.00 -6.42 10.94
N LYS A 10 -1.51 -6.02 9.79
CA LYS A 10 -2.75 -6.55 9.21
C LYS A 10 -2.40 -7.14 7.84
N SER A 11 -2.75 -8.41 7.65
CA SER A 11 -2.46 -9.21 6.46
C SER A 11 -3.21 -8.70 5.22
N THR A 12 -2.85 -9.22 4.05
CA THR A 12 -3.46 -8.89 2.76
C THR A 12 -4.96 -9.21 2.77
N ILE A 13 -5.76 -8.32 2.17
CA ILE A 13 -7.24 -8.38 2.13
C ILE A 13 -7.72 -9.62 1.36
N HIS A 14 -6.99 -10.07 0.35
CA HIS A 14 -7.31 -11.28 -0.40
C HIS A 14 -6.59 -12.48 0.21
N LEU A 15 -7.28 -13.18 1.11
CA LEU A 15 -6.79 -14.36 1.83
C LEU A 15 -7.48 -15.65 1.36
N ASP A 16 -7.92 -15.72 0.10
CA ASP A 16 -8.42 -16.98 -0.48
C ASP A 16 -7.58 -17.44 -1.67
N SER A 17 -6.38 -17.95 -1.35
CA SER A 17 -5.52 -18.69 -2.28
C SER A 17 -6.19 -19.94 -2.89
N ARG A 18 -7.39 -20.35 -2.44
CA ARG A 18 -8.07 -21.55 -2.96
C ARG A 18 -9.14 -21.25 -4.01
N ARG A 19 -9.61 -20.01 -4.14
CA ARG A 19 -10.65 -19.62 -5.13
C ARG A 19 -10.19 -18.59 -6.15
N VAL A 20 -9.23 -17.75 -5.79
CA VAL A 20 -8.68 -16.72 -6.68
C VAL A 20 -7.20 -17.01 -6.76
N GLY A 21 -6.79 -17.67 -7.85
CA GLY A 21 -5.42 -18.12 -8.05
C GLY A 21 -4.43 -17.02 -7.67
N ASN A 22 -3.43 -17.38 -6.87
CA ASN A 22 -2.44 -16.49 -6.29
C ASN A 22 -2.23 -15.23 -7.13
N THR A 23 -2.70 -14.07 -6.67
CA THR A 23 -2.11 -12.80 -7.11
C THR A 23 -0.71 -12.76 -6.51
N VAL A 24 0.19 -13.56 -7.10
CA VAL A 24 1.61 -13.58 -6.81
C VAL A 24 2.10 -12.19 -7.13
N VAL A 25 2.31 -11.37 -6.11
CA VAL A 25 3.10 -10.17 -6.23
C VAL A 25 4.42 -10.61 -6.85
N THR A 26 4.68 -10.18 -8.09
CA THR A 26 5.86 -10.66 -8.82
C THR A 26 7.13 -10.18 -8.09
N PRO A 27 8.28 -10.84 -8.29
CA PRO A 27 9.55 -10.40 -7.69
C PRO A 27 9.93 -8.95 -8.03
N GLN A 28 9.45 -8.44 -9.17
CA GLN A 28 9.61 -7.03 -9.54
C GLN A 28 8.77 -6.11 -8.65
N ILE A 29 7.49 -6.45 -8.44
CA ILE A 29 6.61 -5.66 -7.58
C ILE A 29 7.06 -5.74 -6.11
N LEU A 30 7.55 -6.89 -5.64
CA LEU A 30 8.13 -7.01 -4.30
C LEU A 30 9.35 -6.11 -4.11
N ARG A 31 10.24 -6.02 -5.10
CA ARG A 31 11.38 -5.09 -5.07
C ARG A 31 10.92 -3.65 -5.01
N LEU A 32 9.95 -3.27 -5.86
CA LEU A 32 9.38 -1.93 -5.83
C LEU A 32 8.75 -1.58 -4.48
N LEU A 33 8.05 -2.52 -3.84
CA LEU A 33 7.53 -2.32 -2.48
C LEU A 33 8.65 -2.09 -1.46
N ALA A 34 9.75 -2.84 -1.55
CA ALA A 34 10.91 -2.67 -0.68
C ALA A 34 11.62 -1.32 -0.89
N ASP A 35 11.72 -0.86 -2.14
CA ASP A 35 12.28 0.45 -2.50
C ASP A 35 11.43 1.58 -1.90
N ILE A 36 10.10 1.50 -2.06
CA ILE A 36 9.17 2.48 -1.46
C ILE A 36 9.29 2.46 0.06
N ASN A 37 9.35 1.28 0.70
CA ASN A 37 9.51 1.17 2.15
C ASN A 37 10.82 1.78 2.66
N THR A 38 11.91 1.56 1.94
CA THR A 38 13.22 2.14 2.28
C THR A 38 13.16 3.66 2.24
N GLU A 39 12.53 4.22 1.20
CA GLU A 39 12.36 5.66 1.06
C GLU A 39 11.43 6.25 2.12
N HIS A 40 10.30 5.60 2.40
CA HIS A 40 9.38 6.02 3.46
C HIS A 40 10.05 5.99 4.84
N THR A 41 10.85 4.95 5.11
CA THR A 41 11.63 4.84 6.35
C THR A 41 12.68 5.95 6.46
N ARG A 42 13.37 6.26 5.37
CA ARG A 42 14.33 7.38 5.31
C ARG A 42 13.62 8.71 5.62
N ASN A 43 12.48 8.97 4.99
CA ASN A 43 11.70 10.19 5.19
C ASN A 43 11.17 10.30 6.62
N PHE A 44 10.66 9.21 7.19
CA PHE A 44 10.23 9.14 8.58
C PHE A 44 11.38 9.52 9.54
N ASN A 45 12.56 8.93 9.35
CA ASN A 45 13.73 9.18 10.18
C ASN A 45 14.29 10.61 10.02
N ALA A 46 14.06 11.24 8.86
CA ALA A 46 14.39 12.64 8.60
C ALA A 46 13.38 13.64 9.20
N GLY A 47 12.39 13.17 9.96
CA GLY A 47 11.37 14.01 10.59
C GLY A 47 10.17 14.32 9.69
N ASN A 48 10.00 13.62 8.57
CA ASN A 48 8.80 13.71 7.75
C ASN A 48 7.85 12.53 8.05
N PRO A 49 6.81 12.69 8.88
CA PRO A 49 5.98 11.60 9.35
C PRO A 49 4.93 11.15 8.33
N SER A 50 4.90 11.73 7.12
CA SER A 50 3.90 11.46 6.09
C SER A 50 4.54 11.30 4.71
N ALA A 51 4.14 10.27 3.97
CA ALA A 51 4.56 10.08 2.58
C ALA A 51 3.51 9.32 1.78
N GLU A 52 3.41 9.63 0.50
CA GLU A 52 2.64 8.86 -0.48
C GLU A 52 3.51 8.61 -1.70
N THR A 53 3.42 7.39 -2.24
CA THR A 53 4.08 7.03 -3.48
C THR A 53 3.13 6.18 -4.30
N ILE A 54 2.85 6.61 -5.53
CA ILE A 54 1.98 5.90 -6.48
C ILE A 54 2.79 5.65 -7.75
N VAL A 55 2.93 4.38 -8.13
CA VAL A 55 3.71 3.97 -9.30
C VAL A 55 2.86 3.09 -10.20
N LYS A 56 2.76 3.46 -11.49
CA LYS A 56 2.26 2.57 -12.55
C LYS A 56 3.45 1.88 -13.21
N THR A 57 3.42 0.56 -13.24
CA THR A 57 4.43 -0.25 -13.94
C THR A 57 4.00 -0.51 -15.39
N THR A 58 4.97 -0.87 -16.23
CA THR A 58 4.70 -1.28 -17.63
C THR A 58 3.88 -2.57 -17.75
N SER A 59 3.84 -3.37 -16.68
CA SER A 59 3.04 -4.60 -16.57
C SER A 59 1.65 -4.35 -15.99
N ASP A 60 1.14 -3.11 -16.07
CA ASP A 60 -0.21 -2.73 -15.68
C ASP A 60 -0.54 -2.86 -14.18
N TYR A 61 0.49 -2.95 -13.34
CA TYR A 61 0.34 -2.84 -11.88
C TYR A 61 0.44 -1.39 -11.43
N TRP A 62 -0.45 -1.04 -10.51
CA TRP A 62 -0.38 0.13 -9.66
C TRP A 62 0.10 -0.29 -8.27
N VAL A 63 1.21 0.31 -7.82
CA VAL A 63 1.78 0.10 -6.51
C VAL A 63 1.68 1.39 -5.74
N VAL A 64 0.96 1.35 -4.62
CA VAL A 64 0.71 2.50 -3.76
C VAL A 64 1.28 2.20 -2.39
N GLY A 65 2.14 3.08 -1.90
CA GLY A 65 2.59 3.09 -0.51
C GLY A 65 2.13 4.38 0.17
N ARG A 66 1.65 4.27 1.41
CA ARG A 66 1.38 5.44 2.26
C ARG A 66 1.98 5.24 3.64
N LEU A 67 2.56 6.30 4.16
CA LEU A 67 3.05 6.47 5.52
C LEU A 67 2.30 7.64 6.17
N SER A 68 1.84 7.47 7.39
CA SER A 68 1.31 8.55 8.23
C SER A 68 1.51 8.19 9.71
N ASN A 69 2.15 9.06 10.48
CA ASN A 69 2.30 8.93 11.94
C ASN A 69 2.76 7.53 12.37
N ALA A 70 3.84 7.05 11.74
CA ALA A 70 4.46 5.74 11.99
C ALA A 70 3.60 4.52 11.61
N ARG A 71 2.48 4.74 10.91
CA ARG A 71 1.65 3.70 10.30
C ARG A 71 1.90 3.70 8.80
N GLU A 72 2.04 2.52 8.21
CA GLU A 72 2.24 2.39 6.78
C GLU A 72 1.40 1.26 6.18
N PHE A 73 0.99 1.42 4.94
CA PHE A 73 0.36 0.36 4.18
C PHE A 73 0.72 0.44 2.71
N TYR A 74 0.57 -0.71 2.06
CA TYR A 74 0.85 -0.88 0.65
C TYR A 74 -0.32 -1.55 -0.03
N VAL A 75 -0.64 -1.10 -1.23
CA VAL A 75 -1.69 -1.65 -2.09
C VAL A 75 -1.07 -1.93 -3.45
N VAL A 76 -1.33 -3.13 -3.97
CA VAL A 76 -0.95 -3.55 -5.32
C VAL A 76 -2.24 -3.87 -6.07
N ILE A 77 -2.50 -3.15 -7.16
CA ILE A 77 -3.69 -3.33 -8.00
C ILE A 77 -3.22 -3.61 -9.42
N GLN A 78 -3.64 -4.72 -10.02
CA GLN A 78 -3.42 -4.96 -11.44
C GLN A 78 -4.63 -4.45 -12.22
N HIS A 79 -4.48 -3.32 -12.91
CA HIS A 79 -5.58 -2.70 -13.66
C HIS A 79 -5.04 -1.87 -14.83
N LYS A 80 -5.02 -2.50 -16.02
CA LYS A 80 -4.41 -1.98 -17.26
C LYS A 80 -4.88 -0.60 -17.67
N ASN A 81 -6.20 -0.41 -17.68
CA ASN A 81 -6.81 0.81 -18.20
C ASN A 81 -7.14 1.84 -17.12
N ALA A 82 -6.76 1.59 -15.86
CA ALA A 82 -6.98 2.56 -14.80
C ALA A 82 -6.14 3.81 -15.03
N ASN A 83 -6.70 4.94 -14.63
CA ASN A 83 -5.99 6.20 -14.46
C ASN A 83 -5.70 6.48 -12.98
N LEU A 84 -4.95 7.55 -12.71
CA LEU A 84 -4.50 7.91 -11.36
C LEU A 84 -5.67 8.22 -10.41
N ILE A 85 -6.74 8.84 -10.91
CA ILE A 85 -7.90 9.23 -10.10
C ILE A 85 -8.63 7.96 -9.64
N GLU A 86 -8.91 7.04 -10.57
CA GLU A 86 -9.58 5.77 -10.27
C GLU A 86 -8.81 4.95 -9.23
N ILE A 87 -7.48 4.92 -9.34
CA ILE A 87 -6.61 4.22 -8.37
C ILE A 87 -6.60 4.93 -7.02
N SER A 88 -6.61 6.26 -7.00
CA SER A 88 -6.66 7.03 -5.75
C SER A 88 -7.98 6.81 -5.02
N ASP A 89 -9.09 6.80 -5.75
CA ASP A 89 -10.43 6.52 -5.22
C ASP A 89 -10.53 5.10 -4.68
N GLU A 90 -9.97 4.13 -5.41
CA GLU A 90 -9.93 2.73 -4.97
C GLU A 90 -9.09 2.54 -3.70
N VAL A 91 -7.92 3.17 -3.63
CA VAL A 91 -7.09 3.14 -2.41
C VAL A 91 -7.80 3.80 -1.24
N LYS A 92 -8.49 4.92 -1.48
CA LYS A 92 -9.32 5.57 -0.45
C LYS A 92 -10.42 4.63 0.05
N ARG A 93 -11.16 3.99 -0.86
CA ARG A 93 -12.20 3.01 -0.52
C ARG A 93 -11.63 1.84 0.29
N ILE A 94 -10.46 1.33 -0.07
CA ILE A 94 -9.77 0.29 0.71
C ILE A 94 -9.44 0.81 2.12
N CYS A 95 -8.92 2.03 2.24
CA CYS A 95 -8.63 2.61 3.55
C CYS A 95 -9.89 2.77 4.40
N ASP A 96 -10.97 3.26 3.81
CA ASP A 96 -12.24 3.51 4.50
C ASP A 96 -12.91 2.20 4.97
N ASN A 97 -12.68 1.09 4.27
CA ASN A 97 -13.22 -0.22 4.65
C ASN A 97 -12.30 -0.97 5.63
N GLU A 98 -10.99 -0.92 5.41
CA GLU A 98 -10.04 -1.80 6.08
C GLU A 98 -9.23 -1.13 7.19
N LEU A 99 -9.13 0.21 7.15
CA LEU A 99 -8.25 1.02 7.99
C LEU A 99 -8.99 2.21 8.63
N LYS A 100 -10.33 2.26 8.57
CA LYS A 100 -11.15 3.39 9.05
C LYS A 100 -10.75 3.86 10.44
N SER A 101 -10.69 2.95 11.41
CA SER A 101 -10.34 3.26 12.80
C SER A 101 -8.85 3.35 13.08
N ILE A 102 -8.01 3.24 12.05
CA ILE A 102 -6.56 3.08 12.16
C ILE A 102 -5.82 4.28 11.55
N PHE A 103 -6.25 4.76 10.38
CA PHE A 103 -5.57 5.86 9.68
C PHE A 103 -6.31 7.19 9.79
N PHE A 104 -7.64 7.18 9.92
CA PHE A 104 -8.44 8.39 9.94
C PHE A 104 -9.26 8.45 11.23
N HIS A 105 -8.84 9.31 12.15
CA HIS A 105 -9.74 9.78 13.20
C HIS A 105 -10.46 11.00 12.62
N VAL A 106 -11.73 10.83 12.25
CA VAL A 106 -12.68 11.94 12.20
C VAL A 106 -13.38 11.96 13.54
#